data_AF-A0AA40BYA9-F1
#
_entry.id   AF-A0AA40BYA9-F1
#
_cell.length_a   1.000
_cell.length_b   1.000
_cell.length_c   1.000
_cell.angle_alpha   90.00
_cell.angle_beta   90.00
_cell.angle_gamma   90.00
#
_symmetry.space_group_name_H-M   'P 1'
#
loop_
_entity.id
_entity.type
_entity.pdbx_description
1 polymer ?
#
loop_
_entity_poly.entity_id
_entity_poly.type
_entity_poly.pdbx_seq_one_letter_code
_entity_poly.pdbx_strand_id
1 'polypeptide(L)'
;MEHKCFTAECLWILLRSMVMSLIEKRASVYSVICSIEQCDTPAKEAVRRMEEFVKAGNGHFKILYTQTDGEHDHFGGGETGEHLSIALDSASQEIAAWKEGHIQSRIQDLVREDASWNGLTELALVHAREQPANSTYLLIKVNMILLEWTTKGCTRKQVKEKLQQPPSSLQDCYDEAIGTIKKESRTWVLIALRWIACAVRPLRPAELAVAVALSEISGLAQRGDGGESKDMSGIKDMIRRDILGDMRHCMAPLIKVENNRVCFIHPTFEDFLLTHKPIPGHSKTGKSKDKERDVDCQILEQCLQYLKHVGPLALSSIHSDAIQHFLPNRLRIWLGDIRDSPLA
;
A
#
# COMPACT_ATOMS: atom_id res chain seq x y z
N MET A 1 -22.75 25.35 2.50
CA MET A 1 -22.11 25.38 1.17
C MET A 1 -20.71 24.82 1.34
N GLU A 2 -20.49 23.58 0.94
CA GLU A 2 -19.15 22.99 0.91
C GLU A 2 -18.38 23.61 -0.25
N HIS A 3 -17.36 24.41 0.05
CA HIS A 3 -16.38 24.80 -0.95
C HIS A 3 -15.55 23.56 -1.33
N LYS A 4 -16.03 22.77 -2.30
CA LYS A 4 -15.18 21.82 -3.02
C LYS A 4 -14.18 22.64 -3.84
N CYS A 5 -13.08 23.02 -3.20
CA CYS A 5 -12.07 23.92 -3.79
C CYS A 5 -11.29 23.25 -4.93
N PHE A 6 -11.39 21.93 -5.08
CA PHE A 6 -10.81 21.16 -6.18
C PHE A 6 -11.80 20.12 -6.69
N THR A 7 -12.17 20.21 -7.97
CA THR A 7 -12.90 19.17 -8.69
C THR A 7 -11.93 18.41 -9.62
N ALA A 8 -12.35 17.24 -10.10
CA ALA A 8 -11.60 16.51 -11.13
C ALA A 8 -11.35 17.39 -12.38
N GLU A 9 -12.30 18.24 -12.75
CA GLU A 9 -12.14 19.20 -13.85
C GLU A 9 -11.05 20.25 -13.58
N CYS A 10 -10.95 20.75 -12.34
CA CYS A 10 -9.86 21.65 -11.97
C CYS A 10 -8.49 20.96 -12.13
N LEU A 11 -8.38 19.68 -11.77
CA LEU A 11 -7.14 18.91 -11.94
C LEU A 11 -6.81 18.69 -13.42
N TRP A 12 -7.81 18.41 -14.26
CA TRP A 12 -7.62 18.30 -15.71
C TRP A 12 -7.10 19.60 -16.33
N ILE A 13 -7.65 20.75 -15.93
CA ILE A 13 -7.19 22.07 -16.41
C ILE A 13 -5.73 22.31 -16.00
N LEU A 14 -5.37 22.00 -14.76
CA LEU A 14 -3.99 22.15 -14.28
C LEU A 14 -3.03 21.23 -15.03
N LEU A 15 -3.39 19.95 -15.18
CA LEU A 15 -2.60 18.98 -15.94
C LEU A 15 -2.39 19.46 -17.37
N ARG A 16 -3.45 19.91 -18.05
CA ARG A 16 -3.37 20.48 -19.41
C ARG A 16 -2.40 21.64 -19.47
N SER A 17 -2.52 22.60 -18.56
CA SER A 17 -1.63 23.77 -18.53
C SER A 17 -0.16 23.37 -18.35
N MET A 18 0.11 22.45 -17.42
CA MET A 18 1.46 21.94 -17.18
C MET A 18 2.04 21.21 -18.39
N VAL A 19 1.27 20.28 -18.97
CA VAL A 19 1.69 19.47 -20.12
C VAL A 19 1.93 20.37 -21.34
N MET A 20 1.01 21.30 -21.63
CA MET A 20 1.17 22.23 -22.75
C MET A 20 2.39 23.14 -22.59
N SER A 21 2.66 23.65 -21.38
CA SER A 21 3.87 24.46 -21.12
C SER A 21 5.16 23.66 -21.36
N LEU A 22 5.18 22.37 -21.02
CA LEU A 22 6.32 21.48 -21.28
C LEU A 22 6.47 21.19 -22.79
N ILE A 23 5.36 20.95 -23.49
CA ILE A 23 5.34 20.73 -24.95
C ILE A 23 5.82 21.98 -25.69
N GLU A 24 5.39 23.18 -25.31
CA GLU A 24 5.83 24.45 -25.89
C GLU A 24 7.34 24.66 -25.75
N LYS A 25 7.91 24.19 -24.63
CA LYS A 25 9.36 24.14 -24.39
C LYS A 25 10.07 23.00 -25.12
N ARG A 26 9.35 22.26 -25.99
CA ARG A 26 9.80 21.08 -26.73
C ARG A 26 10.31 19.95 -25.84
N ALA A 27 9.88 19.89 -24.58
CA ALA A 27 10.20 18.79 -23.70
C ALA A 27 9.35 17.55 -24.06
N SER A 28 9.99 16.38 -24.09
CA SER A 28 9.26 15.12 -24.26
C SER A 28 8.64 14.69 -22.94
N VAL A 29 7.34 14.42 -22.96
CA VAL A 29 6.53 14.03 -21.82
C VAL A 29 5.94 12.64 -22.07
N TYR A 30 6.12 11.76 -21.09
CA TYR A 30 5.58 10.40 -21.10
C TYR A 30 4.63 10.26 -19.93
N SER A 31 3.37 9.96 -20.23
CA SER A 31 2.35 9.71 -19.21
C SER A 31 2.08 8.22 -19.11
N VAL A 32 2.26 7.66 -17.92
CA VAL A 32 1.93 6.26 -17.62
C VAL A 32 0.70 6.22 -16.72
N ILE A 33 -0.39 5.60 -17.18
CA ILE A 33 -1.63 5.45 -16.44
C ILE A 33 -1.81 3.97 -16.10
N CYS A 34 -1.66 3.61 -14.84
CA CYS A 34 -1.89 2.24 -14.40
C CYS A 34 -3.38 2.03 -14.14
N SER A 35 -3.95 0.94 -14.67
CA SER A 35 -5.33 0.50 -14.44
C SER A 35 -6.37 1.59 -14.73
N ILE A 36 -6.49 1.93 -16.01
CA ILE A 36 -7.37 3.02 -16.46
C ILE A 36 -8.85 2.79 -16.10
N GLU A 37 -9.27 1.54 -15.93
CA GLU A 37 -10.58 1.11 -15.46
C GLU A 37 -10.89 1.54 -14.02
N GLN A 38 -9.87 1.86 -13.21
CA GLN A 38 -10.04 2.32 -11.83
C GLN A 38 -10.22 3.85 -11.71
N CYS A 39 -10.24 4.58 -12.83
CA CYS A 39 -10.49 6.02 -12.82
C CYS A 39 -11.96 6.32 -12.50
N ASP A 40 -12.23 7.36 -11.70
CA ASP A 40 -13.59 7.88 -11.48
C ASP A 40 -14.26 8.33 -12.79
N THR A 41 -13.44 8.82 -13.73
CA THR A 41 -13.88 9.14 -15.09
C THR A 41 -13.91 7.86 -15.91
N PRO A 42 -14.99 7.59 -16.67
CA PRO A 42 -15.04 6.42 -17.54
C PRO A 42 -13.80 6.33 -18.43
N ALA A 43 -13.19 5.15 -18.51
CA ALA A 43 -11.92 4.96 -19.23
C ALA A 43 -11.95 5.52 -20.67
N LYS A 44 -13.09 5.43 -21.38
CA LYS A 44 -13.23 5.93 -22.77
C LYS A 44 -13.00 7.44 -22.82
N GLU A 45 -13.57 8.14 -21.84
CA GLU A 45 -13.46 9.58 -21.72
C GLU A 45 -12.06 9.99 -21.23
N ALA A 46 -11.47 9.25 -20.29
CA ALA A 46 -10.11 9.51 -19.82
C ALA A 46 -9.07 9.37 -20.96
N VAL A 47 -9.15 8.29 -21.74
CA VAL A 47 -8.29 8.09 -22.93
C VAL A 47 -8.51 9.22 -23.93
N ARG A 48 -9.76 9.54 -24.28
CA ARG A 48 -10.10 10.61 -25.23
C ARG A 48 -9.49 11.95 -24.83
N ARG A 49 -9.57 12.33 -23.55
CA ARG A 49 -8.95 13.56 -23.03
C ARG A 49 -7.42 13.53 -23.12
N MET A 50 -6.80 12.38 -22.88
CA MET A 50 -5.34 12.23 -23.00
C MET A 50 -4.86 12.23 -24.47
N GLU A 51 -5.66 11.72 -25.40
CA GLU A 51 -5.39 11.79 -26.84
C GLU A 51 -5.35 13.24 -27.36
N GLU A 52 -6.13 14.15 -26.76
CA GLU A 52 -6.04 15.59 -27.09
C GLU A 52 -4.61 16.13 -26.83
N PHE A 53 -3.94 15.65 -25.77
CA PHE A 53 -2.54 16.01 -25.51
C PHE A 53 -1.58 15.36 -26.49
N VAL A 54 -1.82 14.11 -26.91
CA VAL A 54 -0.99 13.44 -27.93
C VAL A 54 -1.04 14.23 -29.24
N LYS A 55 -2.25 14.64 -29.66
CA LYS A 55 -2.47 15.45 -30.86
C LYS A 55 -1.80 16.82 -30.76
N ALA A 56 -1.95 17.50 -29.63
CA ALA A 56 -1.32 18.81 -29.40
C ALA A 56 0.21 18.72 -29.26
N GLY A 57 0.73 17.60 -28.76
CA GLY A 57 2.14 17.37 -28.50
C GLY A 57 3.00 17.13 -29.74
N ASN A 58 2.41 16.85 -30.90
CA ASN A 58 3.13 16.58 -32.16
C ASN A 58 4.34 15.62 -31.99
N GLY A 59 4.13 14.52 -31.26
CA GLY A 59 5.15 13.51 -30.96
C GLY A 59 5.97 13.74 -29.69
N HIS A 60 5.88 14.92 -29.07
CA HIS A 60 6.50 15.22 -27.77
C HIS A 60 5.67 14.73 -26.57
N PHE A 61 4.45 14.25 -26.78
CA PHE A 61 3.63 13.66 -25.73
C PHE A 61 3.26 12.23 -26.10
N LYS A 62 3.55 11.27 -25.22
CA LYS A 62 3.21 9.85 -25.39
C LYS A 62 2.48 9.34 -24.17
N ILE A 63 1.49 8.47 -24.41
CA ILE A 63 0.72 7.82 -23.36
C ILE A 63 0.97 6.32 -23.39
N LEU A 64 1.13 5.74 -22.21
CA LEU A 64 1.07 4.31 -21.97
C LEU A 64 0.01 4.12 -20.90
N TYR A 65 -0.94 3.22 -21.12
CA TYR A 65 -1.90 2.86 -20.09
C TYR A 65 -2.04 1.35 -19.99
N THR A 66 -2.37 0.86 -18.80
CA THR A 66 -2.67 -0.55 -18.56
C THR A 66 -4.16 -0.71 -18.28
N GLN A 67 -4.68 -1.87 -18.67
CA GLN A 67 -6.06 -2.26 -18.40
C GLN A 67 -6.11 -3.76 -18.17
N THR A 68 -6.95 -4.22 -17.26
CA THR A 68 -7.29 -5.64 -17.14
C THR A 68 -8.39 -6.02 -18.12
N ASP A 69 -8.28 -7.18 -18.78
CA ASP A 69 -9.34 -7.71 -19.62
C ASP A 69 -10.62 -7.93 -18.78
N GLY A 70 -11.59 -7.04 -18.97
CA GLY A 70 -12.96 -7.14 -18.50
C GLY A 70 -13.90 -6.84 -19.67
N GLU A 71 -15.22 -6.87 -19.45
CA GLU A 71 -16.30 -6.63 -20.46
C GLU A 71 -16.32 -5.21 -21.07
N HIS A 72 -15.16 -4.56 -21.22
CA HIS A 72 -15.02 -3.25 -21.82
C HIS A 72 -14.41 -3.41 -23.20
N ASP A 73 -15.18 -3.00 -24.21
CA ASP A 73 -14.73 -2.85 -25.60
C ASP A 73 -13.28 -2.38 -25.65
N HIS A 74 -12.45 -3.10 -26.40
CA HIS A 74 -11.14 -2.60 -26.76
C HIS A 74 -11.28 -1.15 -27.26
N PHE A 75 -10.59 -0.21 -26.62
CA PHE A 75 -10.62 1.22 -26.92
C PHE A 75 -10.00 1.56 -28.30
N GLY A 76 -9.77 0.57 -29.15
CA GLY A 76 -9.22 0.69 -30.49
C GLY A 76 -10.33 0.87 -31.52
N GLY A 77 -10.71 2.12 -31.77
CA GLY A 77 -11.65 2.45 -32.84
C GLY A 77 -11.84 3.93 -33.12
N GLY A 78 -10.92 4.81 -32.67
CA GLY A 78 -10.90 6.21 -33.06
C GLY A 78 -10.07 6.42 -34.33
N GLU A 79 -10.66 7.04 -35.36
CA GLU A 79 -10.18 7.14 -36.75
C GLU A 79 -8.81 7.82 -37.00
N THR A 80 -7.98 8.13 -35.98
CA THR A 80 -6.82 9.04 -36.19
C THR A 80 -5.51 8.72 -35.46
N GLY A 81 -5.36 7.59 -34.75
CA GLY A 81 -4.10 7.27 -34.06
C GLY A 81 -3.71 5.80 -34.14
N GLU A 82 -2.44 5.51 -34.42
CA GLU A 82 -1.86 4.17 -34.29
C GLU A 82 -1.83 3.77 -32.80
N HIS A 83 -2.82 3.01 -32.34
CA HIS A 83 -2.82 2.43 -31.01
C HIS A 83 -2.02 1.14 -31.04
N LEU A 84 -0.87 1.12 -30.39
CA LEU A 84 -0.13 -0.12 -30.15
C LEU A 84 -0.71 -0.80 -28.91
N SER A 85 -1.34 -1.97 -29.08
CA SER A 85 -1.81 -2.80 -27.99
C SER A 85 -0.84 -3.96 -27.76
N ILE A 86 -0.49 -4.20 -26.49
CA ILE A 86 0.31 -5.35 -26.07
C ILE A 86 -0.52 -6.14 -25.06
N ALA A 87 -0.99 -7.31 -25.48
CA ALA A 87 -1.71 -8.23 -24.60
C ALA A 87 -0.73 -9.05 -23.75
N LEU A 88 -0.92 -9.04 -22.44
CA LEU A 88 -0.11 -9.82 -21.50
C LEU A 88 -0.91 -11.04 -21.02
N ASP A 89 -0.72 -12.18 -21.69
CA ASP A 89 -1.37 -13.43 -21.31
C ASP A 89 -0.58 -14.16 -20.21
N SER A 90 -1.21 -14.37 -19.05
CA SER A 90 -0.63 -15.09 -17.91
C SER A 90 -0.39 -16.58 -18.20
N ALA A 91 -1.07 -17.14 -19.20
CA ALA A 91 -0.90 -18.52 -19.67
C ALA A 91 0.14 -18.66 -20.81
N SER A 92 0.76 -17.56 -21.25
CA SER A 92 1.78 -17.61 -22.30
C SER A 92 3.03 -18.37 -21.88
N GLN A 93 3.69 -18.99 -22.85
CA GLN A 93 4.96 -19.69 -22.64
C GLN A 93 6.06 -18.76 -22.14
N GLU A 94 6.04 -17.49 -22.54
CA GLU A 94 6.99 -16.47 -22.08
C GLU A 94 6.83 -16.19 -20.58
N ILE A 95 5.59 -16.00 -20.11
CA ILE A 95 5.31 -15.81 -18.68
C ILE A 95 5.68 -17.06 -17.87
N ALA A 96 5.43 -18.27 -18.40
CA ALA A 96 5.89 -19.50 -17.77
C ALA A 96 7.43 -19.52 -17.61
N ALA A 97 8.17 -19.19 -18.66
CA ALA A 97 9.62 -19.09 -18.61
C ALA A 97 10.11 -18.01 -17.63
N TRP A 98 9.40 -16.87 -17.52
CA TRP A 98 9.72 -15.82 -16.55
C TRP A 98 9.46 -16.26 -15.11
N LYS A 99 8.37 -16.99 -14.84
CA LYS A 99 8.11 -17.58 -13.51
C LYS A 99 9.25 -18.53 -13.10
N GLU A 100 9.64 -19.44 -14.00
CA GLU A 100 10.75 -20.37 -13.74
C GLU A 100 12.08 -19.64 -13.54
N GLY A 101 12.40 -18.68 -14.40
CA GLY A 101 13.61 -17.86 -14.29
C GLY A 101 13.67 -17.08 -12.97
N HIS A 102 12.54 -16.54 -12.52
CA HIS A 102 12.45 -15.85 -11.22
C HIS A 102 12.75 -16.80 -10.05
N ILE A 103 12.15 -18.01 -10.05
CA ILE A 103 12.40 -19.03 -9.02
C ILE A 103 13.86 -19.44 -9.00
N GLN A 104 14.44 -19.75 -10.18
CA GLN A 104 15.83 -20.14 -10.31
C GLN A 104 16.77 -19.06 -9.78
N SER A 105 16.59 -17.81 -10.22
CA SER A 105 17.39 -16.68 -9.77
C SER A 105 17.28 -16.48 -8.25
N ARG A 106 16.05 -16.51 -7.70
CA ARG A 106 15.86 -16.28 -6.26
C ARG A 106 16.48 -17.40 -5.43
N ILE A 107 16.32 -18.66 -5.82
CA ILE A 107 16.95 -19.78 -5.09
C ILE A 107 18.48 -19.69 -5.18
N GLN A 108 19.05 -19.29 -6.32
CA GLN A 108 20.49 -19.08 -6.43
C GLN A 108 20.99 -18.00 -5.47
N ASP A 109 20.26 -16.90 -5.32
CA ASP A 109 20.59 -15.87 -4.34
C ASP A 109 20.48 -16.41 -2.90
N LEU A 110 19.41 -17.16 -2.60
CA LEU A 110 19.21 -17.77 -1.28
C LEU A 110 20.27 -18.80 -0.93
N VAL A 111 20.79 -19.56 -1.90
CA VAL A 111 21.91 -20.50 -1.69
C VAL A 111 23.19 -19.79 -1.27
N ARG A 112 23.42 -18.56 -1.75
CA ARG A 112 24.58 -17.75 -1.34
C ARG A 112 24.46 -17.27 0.10
N GLU A 113 23.23 -17.06 0.57
CA GLU A 113 22.94 -16.59 1.93
C GLU A 113 22.82 -17.76 2.93
N ASP A 114 22.26 -18.90 2.50
CA ASP A 114 22.00 -20.08 3.30
C ASP A 114 22.11 -21.38 2.46
N ALA A 115 23.08 -22.22 2.80
CA ALA A 115 23.34 -23.50 2.13
C ALA A 115 22.18 -24.50 2.25
N SER A 116 21.21 -24.28 3.14
CA SER A 116 20.00 -25.12 3.28
C SER A 116 19.19 -25.21 1.99
N TRP A 117 19.30 -24.20 1.11
CA TRP A 117 18.62 -24.11 -0.18
C TRP A 117 19.26 -24.93 -1.31
N ASN A 118 20.48 -25.44 -1.10
CA ASN A 118 21.26 -26.04 -2.18
C ASN A 118 20.56 -27.28 -2.78
N GLY A 119 20.31 -27.29 -4.09
CA GLY A 119 19.65 -28.42 -4.77
C GLY A 119 18.14 -28.52 -4.53
N LEU A 120 17.48 -27.44 -4.08
CA LEU A 120 16.02 -27.36 -3.98
C LEU A 120 15.35 -26.70 -5.20
N THR A 121 16.13 -26.23 -6.19
CA THR A 121 15.62 -25.55 -7.38
C THR A 121 14.61 -26.38 -8.15
N GLU A 122 14.93 -27.64 -8.47
CA GLU A 122 14.00 -28.47 -9.26
C GLU A 122 12.70 -28.76 -8.52
N LEU A 123 12.76 -28.93 -7.19
CA LEU A 123 11.57 -29.12 -6.37
C LEU A 123 10.64 -27.90 -6.45
N ALA A 124 11.19 -26.69 -6.36
CA ALA A 124 10.42 -25.46 -6.48
C ALA A 124 9.83 -25.28 -7.90
N LEU A 125 10.57 -25.67 -8.93
CA LEU A 125 10.11 -25.61 -10.32
C LEU A 125 8.98 -26.60 -10.60
N VAL A 126 9.06 -27.83 -10.08
CA VAL A 126 7.98 -28.82 -10.19
C VAL A 126 6.68 -28.24 -9.64
N HIS A 127 6.70 -27.65 -8.44
CA HIS A 127 5.49 -27.06 -7.88
C HIS A 127 4.99 -25.83 -8.62
N ALA A 128 5.88 -25.01 -9.19
CA ALA A 128 5.48 -23.89 -10.02
C ALA A 128 4.80 -24.34 -11.32
N ARG A 129 5.23 -25.48 -11.90
CA ARG A 129 4.63 -26.10 -13.09
C ARG A 129 3.29 -26.79 -12.79
N GLU A 130 3.08 -27.25 -11.56
CA GLU A 130 1.82 -27.84 -11.10
C GLU A 130 0.73 -26.77 -10.83
N GLN A 131 1.10 -25.49 -10.73
CA GLN A 131 0.12 -24.42 -10.60
C GLN A 131 -0.79 -24.33 -11.84
N PRO A 132 -2.05 -23.90 -11.67
CA PRO A 132 -2.93 -23.62 -12.80
C PRO A 132 -2.24 -22.72 -13.85
N ALA A 133 -2.49 -22.96 -15.13
CA ALA A 133 -1.87 -22.19 -16.22
C ALA A 133 -2.14 -20.68 -16.12
N ASN A 134 -3.30 -20.30 -15.56
CA ASN A 134 -3.70 -18.92 -15.29
C ASN A 134 -3.18 -18.35 -13.97
N SER A 135 -2.30 -19.07 -13.25
CA SER A 135 -1.63 -18.56 -12.05
C SER A 135 -0.91 -17.25 -12.38
N THR A 136 -1.01 -16.24 -11.53
CA THR A 136 -0.37 -14.96 -11.79
C THR A 136 1.13 -15.03 -11.49
N TYR A 137 1.94 -14.24 -12.20
CA TYR A 137 3.36 -14.06 -11.85
C TYR A 137 3.52 -13.54 -10.40
N LEU A 138 2.55 -12.74 -9.94
CA LEU A 138 2.51 -12.23 -8.57
C LEU A 138 2.44 -13.35 -7.53
N LEU A 139 1.63 -14.39 -7.75
CA LEU A 139 1.55 -15.54 -6.83
C LEU A 139 2.93 -16.16 -6.60
N ILE A 140 3.67 -16.43 -7.68
CA ILE A 140 5.03 -16.99 -7.60
C ILE A 140 5.96 -16.06 -6.82
N LYS A 141 5.89 -14.75 -7.09
CA LYS A 141 6.72 -13.76 -6.40
C LYS A 141 6.42 -13.69 -4.90
N VAL A 142 5.14 -13.65 -4.52
CA VAL A 142 4.71 -13.61 -3.11
C VAL A 142 5.07 -14.92 -2.40
N ASN A 143 4.88 -16.07 -3.05
CA ASN A 143 5.30 -17.37 -2.54
C ASN A 143 6.81 -17.40 -2.22
N MET A 144 7.66 -16.96 -3.16
CA MET A 144 9.10 -16.93 -2.93
C MET A 144 9.49 -16.01 -1.77
N ILE A 145 8.85 -14.84 -1.68
CA ILE A 145 9.03 -13.89 -0.60
C ILE A 145 8.63 -14.49 0.77
N LEU A 146 7.51 -15.23 0.84
CA LEU A 146 7.05 -15.88 2.05
C LEU A 146 7.91 -17.07 2.45
N LEU A 147 8.32 -17.88 1.49
CA LEU A 147 9.21 -19.00 1.71
C LEU A 147 10.53 -18.52 2.31
N GLU A 148 11.16 -17.50 1.70
CA GLU A 148 12.38 -16.89 2.24
C GLU A 148 12.20 -16.45 3.69
N TRP A 149 11.10 -15.78 4.01
CA TRP A 149 10.87 -15.27 5.36
C TRP A 149 10.64 -16.39 6.37
N THR A 150 9.73 -17.30 6.06
CA THR A 150 9.30 -18.35 7.00
C THR A 150 10.37 -19.42 7.22
N THR A 151 11.37 -19.50 6.33
CA THR A 151 12.45 -20.49 6.41
C THR A 151 13.78 -19.94 6.95
N LYS A 152 13.84 -18.68 7.38
CA LYS A 152 15.06 -18.12 7.99
C LYS A 152 15.47 -18.94 9.22
N GLY A 153 16.67 -19.51 9.17
CA GLY A 153 17.20 -20.36 10.25
C GLY A 153 16.59 -21.76 10.32
N CYS A 154 15.80 -22.16 9.32
CA CYS A 154 15.29 -23.52 9.21
C CYS A 154 16.38 -24.49 8.74
N THR A 155 16.22 -25.75 9.13
CA THR A 155 17.00 -26.85 8.57
C THR A 155 16.58 -27.11 7.12
N ARG A 156 17.47 -27.66 6.30
CA ARG A 156 17.16 -28.10 4.93
C ARG A 156 15.90 -28.98 4.84
N LYS A 157 15.65 -29.84 5.84
CA LYS A 157 14.45 -30.68 5.88
C LYS A 157 13.17 -29.83 5.97
N GLN A 158 13.16 -28.82 6.83
CA GLN A 158 12.03 -27.90 6.99
C GLN A 158 11.83 -27.02 5.75
N VAL A 159 12.91 -26.54 5.12
CA VAL A 159 12.81 -25.80 3.84
C VAL A 159 12.16 -26.69 2.77
N LYS A 160 12.60 -27.95 2.68
CA LYS A 160 12.03 -28.92 1.75
C LYS A 160 10.56 -29.18 2.03
N GLU A 161 10.16 -29.38 3.29
CA GLU A 161 8.76 -29.59 3.69
C GLU A 161 7.89 -28.38 3.32
N LYS A 162 8.38 -27.15 3.53
CA LYS A 162 7.69 -25.92 3.13
C LYS A 162 7.54 -25.79 1.62
N LEU A 163 8.57 -26.14 0.86
CA LEU A 163 8.52 -26.15 -0.61
C LEU A 163 7.53 -27.18 -1.15
N GLN A 164 7.26 -28.27 -0.42
CA GLN A 164 6.31 -29.31 -0.83
C GLN A 164 4.84 -28.91 -0.67
N GLN A 165 4.58 -27.86 0.10
CA GLN A 165 3.23 -27.36 0.38
C GLN A 165 3.17 -25.84 0.19
N PRO A 166 3.49 -25.33 -1.02
CA PRO A 166 3.41 -23.89 -1.26
C PRO A 166 1.93 -23.45 -1.29
N PRO A 167 1.64 -22.21 -0.88
CA PRO A 167 0.32 -21.63 -1.07
C PRO A 167 -0.12 -21.70 -2.54
N SER A 168 -1.37 -22.12 -2.78
CA SER A 168 -1.93 -22.27 -4.13
C SER A 168 -2.66 -21.01 -4.62
N SER A 169 -2.89 -20.03 -3.74
CA SER A 169 -3.52 -18.76 -4.07
C SER A 169 -2.86 -17.58 -3.35
N LEU A 170 -3.11 -16.36 -3.83
CA LEU A 170 -2.67 -15.14 -3.15
C LEU A 170 -3.33 -15.00 -1.78
N GLN A 171 -4.57 -15.48 -1.63
CA GLN A 171 -5.27 -15.47 -0.36
C GLN A 171 -4.54 -16.36 0.67
N ASP A 172 -4.18 -17.58 0.27
CA ASP A 172 -3.41 -18.50 1.12
C ASP A 172 -2.05 -17.92 1.51
N CYS A 173 -1.39 -17.22 0.58
CA CYS A 173 -0.16 -16.48 0.87
C CYS A 173 -0.36 -15.45 1.99
N TYR A 174 -1.39 -14.62 1.87
CA TYR A 174 -1.67 -13.55 2.81
C TYR A 174 -2.14 -14.09 4.17
N ASP A 175 -2.93 -15.16 4.18
CA ASP A 175 -3.33 -15.87 5.38
C ASP A 175 -2.12 -16.47 6.11
N GLU A 176 -1.19 -17.11 5.39
CA GLU A 176 0.06 -17.61 5.97
C GLU A 176 0.89 -16.45 6.54
N ALA A 177 1.06 -15.36 5.79
CA ALA A 177 1.80 -14.19 6.25
C ALA A 177 1.23 -13.63 7.57
N ILE A 178 -0.08 -13.44 7.64
CA ILE A 178 -0.78 -12.98 8.85
C ILE A 178 -0.71 -14.02 9.97
N GLY A 179 -0.69 -15.31 9.63
CA GLY A 179 -0.51 -16.42 10.56
C GLY A 179 0.84 -16.38 11.27
N THR A 180 1.90 -15.87 10.62
CA THR A 180 3.25 -15.79 11.20
C THR A 180 3.40 -14.68 12.26
N ILE A 181 2.44 -13.75 12.36
CA ILE A 181 2.51 -12.66 13.33
C ILE A 181 2.38 -13.23 14.74
N LYS A 182 3.43 -13.03 15.55
CA LYS A 182 3.50 -13.44 16.95
C LYS A 182 2.32 -12.90 17.77
N LYS A 183 1.85 -13.68 18.74
CA LYS A 183 0.66 -13.36 19.56
C LYS A 183 0.79 -12.02 20.28
N GLU A 184 1.98 -11.68 20.75
CA GLU A 184 2.25 -10.45 21.49
C GLU A 184 2.15 -9.20 20.61
N SER A 185 2.49 -9.34 19.32
CA SER A 185 2.45 -8.24 18.35
C SER A 185 1.16 -8.20 17.53
N ARG A 186 0.37 -9.28 17.54
CA ARG A 186 -0.75 -9.47 16.61
C ARG A 186 -1.73 -8.31 16.60
N THR A 187 -2.14 -7.84 17.77
CA THR A 187 -3.16 -6.77 17.87
C THR A 187 -2.69 -5.47 17.22
N TRP A 188 -1.51 -4.96 17.58
CA TRP A 188 -1.03 -3.68 17.08
C TRP A 188 -0.62 -3.76 15.60
N VAL A 189 -0.08 -4.90 15.15
CA VAL A 189 0.26 -5.12 13.73
C VAL A 189 -0.98 -5.13 12.86
N LEU A 190 -2.06 -5.82 13.27
CA LEU A 190 -3.32 -5.81 12.53
C LEU A 190 -3.95 -4.41 12.48
N ILE A 191 -3.84 -3.64 13.57
CA ILE A 191 -4.23 -2.23 13.60
C ILE A 191 -3.40 -1.42 12.58
N ALA A 192 -2.07 -1.60 12.56
CA ALA A 192 -1.19 -0.90 11.64
C ALA A 192 -1.52 -1.23 10.18
N LEU A 193 -1.70 -2.52 9.86
CA LEU A 193 -2.10 -2.99 8.52
C LEU A 193 -3.41 -2.37 8.08
N ARG A 194 -4.40 -2.30 8.97
CA ARG A 194 -5.68 -1.66 8.71
C ARG A 194 -5.54 -0.16 8.42
N TRP A 195 -4.73 0.55 9.21
CA TRP A 195 -4.46 1.97 8.95
C TRP A 195 -3.77 2.20 7.61
N ILE A 196 -2.85 1.32 7.22
CA ILE A 196 -2.20 1.39 5.90
C ILE A 196 -3.24 1.17 4.80
N ALA A 197 -4.12 0.16 4.94
CA ALA A 197 -5.10 -0.22 3.93
C ALA A 197 -6.26 0.79 3.75
N CYS A 198 -6.67 1.48 4.81
CA CYS A 198 -7.76 2.46 4.73
C CYS A 198 -7.27 3.89 4.44
N ALA A 199 -5.96 4.11 4.36
CA ALA A 199 -5.44 5.46 4.17
C ALA A 199 -5.56 5.90 2.71
N VAL A 200 -6.26 7.01 2.48
CA VAL A 200 -6.39 7.67 1.15
C VAL A 200 -5.04 7.97 0.49
N ARG A 201 -3.98 8.13 1.30
CA ARG A 201 -2.61 8.22 0.81
C ARG A 201 -1.68 7.39 1.70
N PRO A 202 -0.56 6.88 1.16
CA PRO A 202 0.43 6.19 1.97
C PRO A 202 0.91 7.05 3.15
N LEU A 203 0.85 6.46 4.34
CA LEU A 203 1.17 7.11 5.62
C LEU A 203 2.68 7.25 5.79
N ARG A 204 3.11 8.37 6.36
CA ARG A 204 4.47 8.51 6.87
C ARG A 204 4.64 7.63 8.12
N PRO A 205 5.85 7.16 8.44
CA PRO A 205 6.09 6.35 9.63
C PRO A 205 5.58 6.98 10.93
N ALA A 206 5.77 8.29 11.10
CA ALA A 206 5.28 9.02 12.27
C ALA A 206 3.75 9.09 12.33
N GLU A 207 3.08 9.23 11.18
CA GLU A 207 1.62 9.23 11.09
C GLU A 207 1.07 7.86 11.49
N LEU A 208 1.67 6.79 10.97
CA LEU A 208 1.29 5.42 11.34
C LEU A 208 1.51 5.13 12.83
N ALA A 209 2.62 5.60 13.42
CA ALA A 209 2.90 5.39 14.83
C ALA A 209 1.86 6.04 15.74
N VAL A 210 1.42 7.26 15.40
CA VAL A 210 0.33 7.95 16.11
C VAL A 210 -0.99 7.23 15.89
N ALA A 211 -1.30 6.84 14.65
CA ALA A 211 -2.54 6.16 14.30
C ALA A 211 -2.72 4.83 15.07
N VAL A 212 -1.66 4.04 15.18
CA VAL A 212 -1.66 2.80 15.97
C VAL A 212 -1.89 3.09 17.46
N ALA A 213 -1.15 4.05 18.03
CA ALA A 213 -1.30 4.44 19.43
C ALA A 213 -2.74 4.90 19.76
N LEU A 214 -3.37 5.65 18.84
CA LEU A 214 -4.77 6.07 18.97
C LEU A 214 -5.71 4.87 19.06
N SER A 215 -5.59 3.92 18.13
CA SER A 215 -6.47 2.74 18.14
C SER A 215 -6.25 1.85 19.36
N GLU A 216 -5.02 1.72 19.85
CA GLU A 216 -4.72 0.95 21.06
C GLU A 216 -5.39 1.58 22.29
N ILE A 217 -5.34 2.91 22.44
CA ILE A 217 -6.00 3.63 23.54
C ILE A 217 -7.52 3.49 23.45
N SER A 218 -8.11 3.73 22.28
CA SER A 218 -9.56 3.62 22.08
C SER A 218 -10.06 2.17 22.25
N GLY A 219 -9.25 1.17 21.88
CA GLY A 219 -9.57 -0.25 22.05
C GLY A 219 -9.50 -0.71 23.51
N LEU A 220 -8.56 -0.17 24.30
CA LEU A 220 -8.47 -0.40 25.74
C LEU A 220 -9.68 0.20 26.49
N ALA A 221 -10.18 1.36 26.05
CA ALA A 221 -11.38 1.99 26.63
C ALA A 221 -12.67 1.18 26.43
N GLN A 222 -12.75 0.34 25.38
CA GLN A 222 -13.93 -0.49 25.09
C GLN A 222 -13.95 -1.83 25.85
N ARG A 223 -12.84 -2.25 26.48
CA ARG A 223 -12.73 -3.57 27.15
C ARG A 223 -13.13 -3.59 28.63
N GLY A 224 -13.65 -2.50 29.17
CA GLY A 224 -14.39 -2.51 30.43
C GLY A 224 -13.53 -2.68 31.68
N ASP A 225 -12.68 -1.67 31.97
CA ASP A 225 -12.40 -1.34 33.36
C ASP A 225 -13.03 0.04 33.60
N GLY A 226 -14.04 0.07 34.46
CA GLY A 226 -14.98 1.18 34.58
C GLY A 226 -14.32 2.47 35.09
N GLY A 227 -14.76 3.58 34.52
CA GLY A 227 -14.57 4.92 35.10
C GLY A 227 -13.40 5.68 34.50
N GLU A 228 -13.72 6.84 33.94
CA GLU A 228 -12.82 7.85 33.40
C GLU A 228 -12.29 7.55 31.99
N SER A 229 -12.66 8.45 31.06
CA SER A 229 -12.02 8.56 29.76
C SER A 229 -10.52 8.58 29.99
N LYS A 230 -9.82 7.50 29.65
CA LYS A 230 -8.35 7.50 29.69
C LYS A 230 -7.88 8.73 28.94
N ASP A 231 -7.31 9.63 29.71
CA ASP A 231 -6.85 10.92 29.24
C ASP A 231 -5.85 10.67 28.11
N MET A 232 -6.06 11.34 26.98
CA MET A 232 -5.18 11.28 25.82
C MET A 232 -3.76 11.80 26.16
N SER A 233 -3.55 12.34 27.37
CA SER A 233 -2.24 12.65 27.94
C SER A 233 -1.24 11.47 27.89
N GLY A 234 -1.71 10.23 27.95
CA GLY A 234 -0.86 9.02 27.86
C GLY A 234 -0.44 8.62 26.44
N ILE A 235 -0.94 9.29 25.39
CA ILE A 235 -0.67 8.87 23.99
C ILE A 235 0.81 8.87 23.64
N LYS A 236 1.56 9.82 24.18
CA LYS A 236 2.99 9.98 23.89
C LYS A 236 3.80 8.74 24.26
N ASP A 237 3.42 8.06 25.34
CA ASP A 237 4.10 6.85 25.82
C ASP A 237 3.67 5.60 25.04
N MET A 238 2.54 5.65 24.34
CA MET A 238 2.05 4.58 23.46
C MET A 238 2.62 4.67 22.03
N ILE A 239 3.13 5.84 21.62
CA ILE A 239 3.72 6.01 20.29
C ILE A 239 5.00 5.18 20.17
N ARG A 240 4.97 4.23 19.24
CA ARG A 240 6.14 3.39 18.92
C ARG A 240 7.29 4.23 18.40
N ARG A 241 8.47 4.08 19.03
CA ARG A 241 9.71 4.78 18.64
C ARG A 241 10.22 4.34 17.28
N ASP A 242 10.16 3.04 16.98
CA ASP A 242 10.61 2.46 15.72
C ASP A 242 9.54 1.56 15.10
N ILE A 243 8.41 2.17 14.71
CA ILE A 243 7.33 1.41 14.08
C ILE A 243 7.78 0.72 12.78
N LEU A 244 8.78 1.25 12.08
CA LEU A 244 9.27 0.61 10.85
C LEU A 244 10.10 -0.63 11.16
N GLY A 245 11.01 -0.57 12.13
CA GLY A 245 11.75 -1.74 12.59
C GLY A 245 10.80 -2.83 13.09
N ASP A 246 9.82 -2.45 13.91
CA ASP A 246 8.81 -3.37 14.42
C ASP A 246 7.98 -4.00 13.29
N MET A 247 7.47 -3.20 12.34
CA MET A 247 6.69 -3.70 11.20
C MET A 247 7.54 -4.53 10.25
N ARG A 248 8.83 -4.21 10.06
CA ARG A 248 9.74 -5.06 9.28
C ARG A 248 9.95 -6.41 9.95
N HIS A 249 10.05 -6.46 11.27
CA HIS A 249 10.17 -7.73 11.97
C HIS A 249 8.89 -8.59 11.86
N CYS A 250 7.72 -7.94 11.81
CA CYS A 250 6.44 -8.64 11.83
C CYS A 250 5.79 -8.86 10.46
N MET A 251 6.12 -8.08 9.43
CA MET A 251 5.44 -7.97 8.12
C MET A 251 6.38 -7.56 6.95
N ALA A 252 7.71 -7.65 7.09
CA ALA A 252 8.66 -7.12 6.08
C ALA A 252 8.34 -7.54 4.63
N PRO A 253 8.09 -8.82 4.35
CA PRO A 253 7.65 -9.30 3.04
C PRO A 253 6.51 -8.61 2.35
N LEU A 254 5.54 -8.07 3.08
CA LEU A 254 4.35 -7.49 2.47
C LEU A 254 4.29 -5.97 2.56
N ILE A 255 5.29 -5.35 3.19
CA ILE A 255 5.35 -3.91 3.42
C ILE A 255 6.69 -3.35 2.92
N LYS A 256 6.60 -2.27 2.15
CA LYS A 256 7.75 -1.48 1.72
C LYS A 256 7.67 -0.05 2.25
N VAL A 257 8.83 0.60 2.28
CA VAL A 257 8.92 2.03 2.57
C VAL A 257 9.50 2.72 1.35
N GLU A 258 8.74 3.63 0.76
CA GLU A 258 9.09 4.35 -0.45
C GLU A 258 8.85 5.85 -0.23
N ASN A 259 9.86 6.69 -0.50
CA ASN A 259 9.79 8.15 -0.27
C ASN A 259 9.28 8.53 1.13
N ASN A 260 9.76 7.82 2.17
CA ASN A 260 9.32 7.97 3.55
C ASN A 260 7.81 7.76 3.76
N ARG A 261 7.22 6.84 2.98
CA ARG A 261 5.82 6.41 3.12
C ARG A 261 5.74 4.89 3.18
N VAL A 262 4.85 4.40 4.02
CA VAL A 262 4.61 2.97 4.22
C VAL A 262 3.53 2.52 3.23
N CYS A 263 3.86 1.54 2.41
CA CYS A 263 2.98 0.98 1.38
C CYS A 263 3.03 -0.54 1.42
N PHE A 264 2.02 -1.20 0.87
CA PHE A 264 2.13 -2.62 0.55
C PHE A 264 3.04 -2.84 -0.65
N ILE A 265 3.62 -4.04 -0.75
CA ILE A 265 4.39 -4.43 -1.94
C ILE A 265 3.51 -4.52 -3.19
N HIS A 266 2.21 -4.78 -3.00
CA HIS A 266 1.24 -4.93 -4.07
C HIS A 266 -0.19 -4.59 -3.58
N PRO A 267 -1.02 -3.90 -4.40
CA PRO A 267 -2.40 -3.51 -4.04
C PRO A 267 -3.31 -4.69 -3.65
N THR A 268 -3.13 -5.87 -4.22
CA THR A 268 -3.96 -7.05 -3.89
C THR A 268 -3.92 -7.45 -2.42
N PHE A 269 -2.87 -7.05 -1.66
CA PHE A 269 -2.84 -7.29 -0.22
C PHE A 269 -3.74 -6.28 0.53
N GLU A 270 -3.85 -5.06 0.04
CA GLU A 270 -4.83 -4.07 0.51
C GLU A 270 -6.25 -4.59 0.30
N ASP A 271 -6.57 -5.04 -0.92
CA ASP A 271 -7.88 -5.61 -1.27
C ASP A 271 -8.23 -6.79 -0.36
N PHE A 272 -7.26 -7.66 -0.10
CA PHE A 272 -7.41 -8.77 0.83
C PHE A 272 -7.74 -8.29 2.25
N LEU A 273 -7.03 -7.28 2.78
CA LEU A 273 -7.26 -6.75 4.12
C LEU A 273 -8.63 -6.07 4.25
N LEU A 274 -9.05 -5.34 3.21
CA LEU A 274 -10.35 -4.66 3.17
C LEU A 274 -11.52 -5.66 3.05
N THR A 275 -11.31 -6.76 2.31
CA THR A 275 -12.33 -7.81 2.10
C THR A 275 -12.48 -8.73 3.32
N HIS A 276 -11.38 -9.19 3.90
CA HIS A 276 -11.40 -10.21 4.96
C HIS A 276 -11.39 -9.64 6.38
N LYS A 277 -11.14 -8.33 6.54
CA LYS A 277 -11.15 -7.59 7.82
C LYS A 277 -10.58 -8.40 8.99
N PRO A 278 -9.27 -8.71 9.02
CA PRO A 278 -8.69 -9.50 10.11
C PRO A 278 -8.91 -8.78 11.45
N ILE A 279 -9.87 -9.28 12.25
CA ILE A 279 -10.36 -8.55 13.42
C ILE A 279 -9.29 -8.56 14.53
N PRO A 280 -8.88 -7.38 15.06
CA PRO A 280 -8.00 -7.32 16.22
C PRO A 280 -8.72 -7.85 17.47
N GLY A 281 -8.38 -9.06 17.90
CA GLY A 281 -8.61 -9.51 19.28
C GLY A 281 -9.87 -10.31 19.61
N HIS A 282 -10.52 -10.99 18.65
CA HIS A 282 -11.49 -12.04 18.99
C HIS A 282 -10.81 -13.41 19.08
N SER A 283 -10.69 -13.93 20.30
CA SER A 283 -10.70 -15.39 20.49
C SER A 283 -12.02 -15.93 19.94
N LYS A 284 -11.97 -17.05 19.21
CA LYS A 284 -13.15 -17.77 18.69
C LYS A 284 -14.03 -18.25 19.85
N THR A 285 -14.85 -17.37 20.42
CA THR A 285 -15.85 -17.74 21.43
C THR A 285 -17.07 -16.85 21.30
N GLY A 286 -18.14 -17.41 20.72
CA GLY A 286 -19.52 -17.07 21.05
C GLY A 286 -20.12 -15.81 20.43
N LYS A 287 -20.97 -16.04 19.42
CA LYS A 287 -22.20 -15.30 19.08
C LYS A 287 -22.45 -13.99 19.88
N SER A 288 -21.86 -12.88 19.45
CA SER A 288 -22.52 -11.57 19.61
C SER A 288 -22.97 -11.13 18.21
N LYS A 289 -24.24 -10.74 18.09
CA LYS A 289 -24.72 -9.97 16.94
C LYS A 289 -24.25 -8.53 17.12
N ASP A 290 -22.95 -8.30 17.12
CA ASP A 290 -22.45 -6.93 17.01
C ASP A 290 -22.67 -6.49 15.57
N LYS A 291 -23.44 -5.41 15.41
CA LYS A 291 -23.51 -4.66 14.15
C LYS A 291 -22.08 -4.45 13.71
N GLU A 292 -21.72 -5.05 12.58
CA GLU A 292 -20.44 -4.87 11.94
C GLU A 292 -20.27 -3.37 11.66
N ARG A 293 -19.66 -2.67 12.62
CA ARG A 293 -19.44 -1.22 12.51
C ARG A 293 -18.48 -1.05 11.35
N ASP A 294 -18.90 -0.24 10.38
CA ASP A 294 -18.13 0.10 9.22
C ASP A 294 -16.69 0.50 9.63
N VAL A 295 -15.73 -0.11 8.95
CA VAL A 295 -14.30 0.04 9.23
C VAL A 295 -13.89 1.49 9.05
N ASP A 296 -14.49 2.16 8.06
CA ASP A 296 -14.24 3.56 7.73
C ASP A 296 -14.81 4.48 8.81
N CYS A 297 -16.00 4.16 9.32
CA CYS A 297 -16.61 4.89 10.44
C CYS A 297 -15.73 4.82 11.71
N GLN A 298 -15.13 3.65 12.01
CA GLN A 298 -14.25 3.53 13.17
C GLN A 298 -12.96 4.34 13.02
N ILE A 299 -12.39 4.39 11.82
CA ILE A 299 -11.19 5.21 11.53
C ILE A 299 -11.53 6.70 11.63
N LEU A 300 -12.66 7.10 11.06
CA LEU A 300 -13.16 8.47 11.15
C LEU A 300 -13.39 8.89 12.61
N GLU A 301 -14.03 8.03 13.42
CA GLU A 301 -14.22 8.28 14.85
C GLU A 301 -12.89 8.50 15.57
N GLN A 302 -11.87 7.69 15.29
CA GLN A 302 -10.53 7.83 15.89
C GLN A 302 -9.83 9.11 15.44
N CYS A 303 -9.93 9.48 14.17
CA CYS A 303 -9.44 10.76 13.66
C CYS A 303 -10.12 11.95 14.34
N LEU A 304 -11.45 11.90 14.51
CA LEU A 304 -12.21 12.95 15.18
C LEU A 304 -11.88 13.04 16.67
N GLN A 305 -11.65 11.92 17.35
CA GLN A 305 -11.18 11.90 18.75
C GLN A 305 -9.82 12.56 18.88
N TYR A 306 -8.88 12.26 17.98
CA TYR A 306 -7.58 12.91 17.95
C TYR A 306 -7.69 14.42 17.72
N LEU A 307 -8.49 14.85 16.74
CA LEU A 307 -8.71 16.27 16.43
C LEU A 307 -9.36 17.03 17.58
N LYS A 308 -10.28 16.41 18.34
CA LYS A 308 -10.86 17.03 19.55
C LYS A 308 -9.81 17.28 20.63
N HIS A 309 -8.79 16.44 20.73
CA HIS A 309 -7.74 16.60 21.73
C HIS A 309 -6.63 17.56 21.26
N VAL A 310 -6.17 17.42 20.01
CA VAL A 310 -5.05 18.21 19.48
C VAL A 310 -5.49 19.57 18.93
N GLY A 311 -6.72 19.69 18.44
CA GLY A 311 -7.26 20.95 17.92
C GLY A 311 -7.14 22.11 18.91
N PRO A 312 -7.61 21.97 20.16
CA PRO A 312 -7.43 23.00 21.20
C PRO A 312 -5.96 23.30 21.51
N LEU A 313 -5.08 22.29 21.53
CA LEU A 313 -3.65 22.45 21.79
C LEU A 313 -2.92 23.18 20.64
N ALA A 314 -3.30 22.89 19.40
CA ALA A 314 -2.78 23.57 18.22
C ALA A 314 -3.27 25.02 18.18
N LEU A 315 -4.56 25.25 18.46
CA LEU A 315 -5.13 26.60 18.53
C LEU A 315 -4.49 27.42 19.66
N SER A 316 -4.28 26.86 20.85
CA SER A 316 -3.60 27.56 21.95
C SER A 316 -2.13 27.86 21.65
N SER A 317 -1.46 26.99 20.87
CA SER A 317 -0.09 27.22 20.40
C SER A 317 0.02 28.27 19.30
N ILE A 318 -1.07 28.52 18.54
CA ILE A 318 -1.13 29.59 17.53
C ILE A 318 -1.43 30.94 18.18
N HIS A 319 -2.19 30.97 19.29
CA HIS A 319 -2.55 32.19 20.01
C HIS A 319 -1.53 32.60 21.09
N SER A 320 -0.58 31.72 21.41
CA SER A 320 0.54 32.01 22.29
C SER A 320 1.79 32.21 21.43
N ASP A 321 2.42 33.39 21.49
CA ASP A 321 3.71 33.70 20.83
C ASP A 321 4.88 32.79 21.30
N ALA A 322 4.62 31.71 22.04
CA ALA A 322 5.58 30.71 22.49
C ALA A 322 5.83 29.60 21.44
N ILE A 323 6.15 29.96 20.19
CA ILE A 323 6.49 28.98 19.14
C ILE A 323 7.89 28.35 19.32
N GLN A 324 8.68 28.76 20.32
CA GLN A 324 10.08 28.30 20.39
C GLN A 324 10.33 26.94 21.09
N HIS A 325 9.40 26.38 21.88
CA HIS A 325 9.76 25.27 22.79
C HIS A 325 8.95 23.96 22.73
N PHE A 326 7.95 23.80 21.87
CA PHE A 326 7.10 22.60 21.86
C PHE A 326 7.06 21.79 20.57
N LEU A 327 8.16 21.77 19.80
CA LEU A 327 8.34 20.80 18.72
C LEU A 327 9.56 19.91 19.00
N PRO A 328 9.43 18.57 18.97
CA PRO A 328 10.58 17.70 18.88
C PRO A 328 11.41 18.11 17.65
N ASN A 329 12.73 18.20 17.80
CA ASN A 329 13.69 18.78 16.86
C ASN A 329 13.63 18.28 15.39
N ARG A 330 12.79 17.31 15.05
CA ARG A 330 12.57 16.82 13.68
C ARG A 330 11.44 17.55 12.91
N LEU A 331 10.67 18.42 13.56
CA LEU A 331 9.65 19.25 12.89
C LEU A 331 10.10 20.69 12.59
N ARG A 332 11.27 21.12 13.07
CA ARG A 332 11.83 22.45 12.80
C ARG A 332 12.19 22.70 11.34
N ILE A 333 12.35 21.66 10.53
CA ILE A 333 12.67 21.77 9.09
C ILE A 333 11.43 22.20 8.27
N TRP A 334 10.22 22.13 8.81
CA TRP A 334 8.98 22.36 8.04
C TRP A 334 8.34 23.75 8.20
N LEU A 335 8.91 24.65 9.01
CA LEU A 335 8.37 26.00 9.22
C LEU A 335 9.41 27.13 9.01
N GLY A 336 10.60 26.80 8.47
CA GLY A 336 11.71 27.76 8.31
C GLY A 336 11.79 28.52 6.98
N ASP A 337 11.01 28.15 5.95
CA ASP A 337 11.19 28.72 4.59
C ASP A 337 10.01 29.57 4.09
N ILE A 338 9.26 30.20 5.00
CA ILE A 338 8.26 31.22 4.61
C ILE A 338 8.42 32.45 5.51
N ARG A 339 9.56 33.11 5.40
CA ARG A 339 9.78 34.55 5.66
C ARG A 339 11.24 34.84 5.31
N ASP A 340 11.45 35.90 4.53
CA ASP A 340 12.70 36.37 3.92
C ASP A 340 12.99 35.65 2.59
N SER A 341 12.89 36.25 1.40
CA SER A 341 13.24 37.63 1.03
C SER A 341 12.73 37.96 -0.40
N PRO A 342 12.93 39.17 -0.96
CA PRO A 342 11.84 40.00 -1.44
C PRO A 342 11.87 40.26 -2.96
N LEU A 343 10.85 40.98 -3.41
CA LEU A 343 10.82 41.79 -4.63
C LEU A 343 12.20 42.38 -5.00
N ALA A 344 12.71 41.97 -6.16
CA ALA A 344 13.35 42.81 -7.17
C ALA A 344 13.18 42.13 -8.53
#